data_AF-A0A9X1B778-F1
#
_entry.id   AF-A0A9X1B778-F1
#
_cell.length_a   1.000
_cell.length_b   1.000
_cell.length_c   1.000
_cell.angle_alpha   90.00
_cell.angle_beta   90.00
_cell.angle_gamma   90.00
#
_symmetry.space_group_name_H-M   'P 1'
#
loop_
_entity.id
_entity.type
_entity.pdbx_description
1 polymer ?
#
loop_
_entity_poly.entity_id
_entity_poly.type
_entity_poly.pdbx_seq_one_letter_code
_entity_poly.pdbx_strand_id
1 'polypeptide(L)'
;MLESKVVATPTPTQVRVKTRIRACVLIHCQTLRRVEDVRESPQRLVAVIVPEQSDFAAGRTEWRLTPQEDSVRVDYRAELEPGFQLFPLVGPALMKAGLERELRAFLGQLQARAASM
;
A
#
# COMPACT_ATOMS: atom_id res chain seq x y z
N MET A 1 7.81 5.08 7.93
CA MET A 1 6.76 4.56 8.84
C MET A 1 5.46 4.41 8.06
N LEU A 2 4.87 3.22 8.10
CA LEU A 2 3.61 2.89 7.46
C LEU A 2 2.59 2.47 8.51
N GLU A 3 1.43 3.10 8.52
CA GLU A 3 0.29 2.74 9.36
C GLU A 3 -0.91 2.45 8.48
N SER A 4 -1.61 1.35 8.75
CA SER A 4 -2.81 0.95 8.00
C SER A 4 -3.96 0.69 8.95
N LYS A 5 -5.16 1.17 8.60
CA LYS A 5 -6.38 0.94 9.37
C LYS A 5 -7.60 0.85 8.46
N VAL A 6 -8.54 -0.04 8.81
CA VAL A 6 -9.89 -0.03 8.25
C VAL A 6 -10.61 1.19 8.82
N VAL A 7 -11.19 2.01 7.94
CA VAL A 7 -11.88 3.26 8.32
C VAL A 7 -13.38 3.24 8.04
N ALA A 8 -13.83 2.38 7.13
CA ALA A 8 -15.24 2.17 6.84
C ALA A 8 -15.44 0.81 6.15
N THR A 9 -16.70 0.38 6.06
CA THR A 9 -17.11 -0.80 5.28
C THR A 9 -18.21 -0.35 4.31
N PRO A 10 -17.86 0.20 3.13
CA PRO A 10 -18.84 0.76 2.20
C PRO A 10 -19.87 -0.26 1.70
N THR A 11 -19.46 -1.53 1.57
CA THR A 11 -20.35 -2.65 1.21
C THR A 11 -19.97 -3.91 2.00
N PRO A 12 -20.83 -4.94 2.06
CA PRO A 12 -20.50 -6.18 2.78
C PRO A 12 -19.23 -6.90 2.28
N THR A 13 -18.83 -6.67 1.02
CA THR A 13 -17.67 -7.30 0.38
C THR A 13 -16.51 -6.34 0.16
N GLN A 14 -16.61 -5.12 0.69
CA GLN A 14 -15.65 -4.06 0.49
C GLN A 14 -15.37 -3.32 1.79
N VAL A 15 -14.09 -3.21 2.12
CA VAL A 15 -13.62 -2.41 3.26
C VAL A 15 -12.80 -1.24 2.74
N ARG A 16 -13.00 -0.06 3.33
CA ARG A 16 -12.18 1.11 3.05
C ARG A 16 -11.00 1.12 4.01
N VAL A 17 -9.80 1.10 3.45
CA VAL A 17 -8.55 1.09 4.19
C VAL A 17 -7.83 2.41 3.98
N LYS A 18 -7.41 3.03 5.07
CA LYS A 18 -6.54 4.21 5.07
C LYS A 18 -5.14 3.81 5.48
N THR A 19 -4.20 4.03 4.58
CA THR A 19 -2.77 3.88 4.83
C THR A 19 -2.10 5.26 4.89
N ARG A 20 -1.33 5.52 5.95
CA ARG A 20 -0.42 6.67 6.01
C ARG A 20 0.99 6.18 5.78
N ILE A 21 1.66 6.73 4.78
CA ILE A 21 3.00 6.32 4.35
C ILE A 21 3.93 7.50 4.52
N ARG A 22 4.87 7.42 5.46
CA ARG A 22 5.97 8.38 5.53
C ARG A 22 7.07 7.94 4.58
N ALA A 23 7.01 8.42 3.34
CA ALA A 23 8.01 8.15 2.31
C ALA A 23 9.15 9.16 2.42
N CYS A 24 10.37 8.68 2.65
CA CYS A 24 11.57 9.52 2.66
C CYS A 24 12.41 9.27 1.40
N VAL A 25 12.97 10.33 0.84
CA VAL A 25 13.90 10.29 -0.28
C VAL A 25 15.07 11.16 0.09
N LEU A 26 16.27 10.56 0.18
CA LEU A 26 17.47 11.24 0.65
C LEU A 26 17.22 11.92 2.02
N ILE A 27 17.23 13.25 2.08
CA ILE A 27 17.01 14.06 3.28
C ILE A 27 15.55 14.57 3.43
N HIS A 28 14.70 14.37 2.42
CA HIS A 28 13.33 14.87 2.43
C HIS A 28 12.34 13.75 2.78
N CYS A 29 11.41 14.02 3.69
CA CYS A 29 10.33 13.09 4.03
C CYS A 29 8.98 13.75 3.81
N GLN A 30 8.10 13.03 3.11
CA GLN A 30 6.71 13.42 2.93
C GLN A 30 5.79 12.34 3.52
N THR A 31 4.65 12.76 4.06
CA THR A 31 3.61 11.83 4.52
C THR A 31 2.50 11.80 3.50
N LEU A 32 2.26 10.63 2.92
CA LEU A 32 1.25 10.36 1.92
C LEU A 32 0.05 9.63 2.54
N ARG A 33 -1.15 10.01 2.13
CA ARG A 33 -2.43 9.37 2.47
C ARG A 33 -2.86 8.54 1.27
N ARG A 34 -3.00 7.24 1.48
CA ARG A 34 -3.55 6.31 0.50
C ARG A 34 -4.84 5.72 1.06
N VAL A 35 -5.97 6.10 0.51
CA VAL A 35 -7.28 5.57 0.87
C VAL A 35 -7.77 4.71 -0.28
N GLU A 36 -8.03 3.45 0.01
CA GLU A 36 -8.41 2.46 -0.99
C GLU A 36 -9.66 1.71 -0.54
N ASP A 37 -10.51 1.38 -1.50
CA ASP A 37 -11.56 0.40 -1.31
C ASP A 37 -11.04 -0.98 -1.69
N VAL A 38 -10.92 -1.85 -0.68
CA VAL A 38 -10.37 -3.21 -0.78
C VAL A 38 -11.49 -4.21 -0.88
N ARG A 39 -11.42 -5.07 -1.88
CA ARG A 39 -12.24 -6.28 -2.02
C ARG A 39 -11.38 -7.50 -1.81
N GLU A 40 -11.86 -8.40 -0.98
CA GLU A 40 -11.22 -9.67 -0.69
C GLU A 40 -11.90 -10.80 -1.45
N SER A 41 -11.10 -11.71 -1.99
CA SER A 41 -11.51 -13.01 -2.50
C SER A 41 -10.48 -14.06 -2.08
N PRO A 42 -10.77 -15.36 -2.22
CA PRO A 42 -9.83 -16.40 -1.82
C PRO A 42 -8.44 -16.15 -2.41
N GLN A 43 -7.42 -16.04 -1.54
CA GLN A 43 -6.02 -15.85 -1.93
C GLN A 43 -5.72 -14.57 -2.72
N ARG A 44 -6.63 -13.59 -2.75
CA ARG A 44 -6.45 -12.36 -3.52
C ARG A 44 -7.11 -11.16 -2.86
N LEU A 45 -6.40 -10.04 -2.86
CA LEU A 45 -6.97 -8.74 -2.50
C LEU A 45 -6.84 -7.79 -3.69
N VAL A 46 -7.91 -7.08 -3.99
CA VAL A 46 -7.92 -6.02 -5.02
C VAL A 46 -8.34 -4.72 -4.35
N ALA A 47 -7.48 -3.71 -4.43
CA ALA A 47 -7.74 -2.39 -3.88
C ALA A 47 -7.75 -1.34 -4.99
N VAL A 48 -8.68 -0.39 -4.90
CA VAL A 48 -8.79 0.74 -5.84
C VAL A 48 -8.78 2.05 -5.05
N ILE A 49 -8.00 3.02 -5.51
CA ILE A 49 -7.89 4.34 -4.85
C ILE A 49 -9.25 5.04 -4.82
N VAL A 50 -9.53 5.70 -3.70
CA VAL A 50 -10.61 6.68 -3.53
C VAL A 50 -9.97 8.07 -3.65
N PRO A 51 -10.05 8.73 -4.83
CA PRO A 51 -9.24 9.92 -5.12
C PRO A 51 -9.50 11.08 -4.16
N GLU A 52 -10.76 11.30 -3.78
CA GLU A 52 -11.18 12.44 -2.95
C GLU A 52 -10.65 12.37 -1.51
N GLN A 53 -10.11 11.21 -1.11
CA GLN A 53 -9.59 10.96 0.24
C GLN A 53 -8.09 10.61 0.23
N SER A 54 -7.46 10.62 -0.94
CA SER A 54 -6.08 10.18 -1.17
C SER A 54 -5.21 11.31 -1.70
N ASP A 55 -3.90 11.21 -1.47
CA ASP A 55 -2.90 12.05 -2.16
C ASP A 55 -2.53 11.46 -3.55
N PHE A 56 -3.26 10.43 -3.99
CA PHE A 56 -3.13 9.78 -5.30
C PHE A 56 -4.40 10.05 -6.09
N ALA A 57 -4.25 10.48 -7.35
CA ALA A 57 -5.38 10.76 -8.25
C ALA A 57 -6.05 9.47 -8.74
N ALA A 58 -5.28 8.40 -8.91
CA ALA A 58 -5.76 7.09 -9.29
C ALA A 58 -4.82 6.00 -8.78
N GLY A 59 -5.29 4.77 -8.79
CA GLY A 59 -4.44 3.63 -8.55
C GLY A 59 -5.19 2.35 -8.30
N ARG A 60 -4.48 1.25 -8.50
CA ARG A 60 -4.95 -0.11 -8.29
C ARG A 60 -3.84 -0.95 -7.71
N THR A 61 -4.18 -1.70 -6.66
CA THR A 61 -3.29 -2.65 -6.01
C THR A 61 -3.88 -4.05 -6.09
N GLU A 62 -3.05 -5.03 -6.43
CA GLU A 62 -3.39 -6.45 -6.37
C GLU A 62 -2.41 -7.18 -5.46
N TRP A 63 -2.95 -7.95 -4.52
CA TRP A 63 -2.23 -8.92 -3.71
C TRP A 63 -2.64 -10.30 -4.14
N ARG A 64 -1.69 -11.21 -4.37
CA ARG A 64 -1.94 -12.64 -4.51
C ARG A 64 -1.19 -13.38 -3.43
N LEU A 65 -1.88 -14.28 -2.74
CA LEU A 65 -1.35 -15.08 -1.66
C LEU A 65 -1.34 -16.54 -2.09
N THR A 66 -0.17 -17.10 -2.35
CA THR A 66 -0.04 -18.50 -2.75
C THR A 66 0.48 -19.31 -1.56
N PRO A 67 -0.33 -20.22 -0.99
CA PRO A 67 0.13 -21.12 0.05
C PRO A 67 1.30 -21.98 -0.44
N GLN A 68 2.28 -22.18 0.42
CA GLN A 68 3.36 -23.15 0.29
C GLN A 68 3.35 -24.03 1.54
N GLU A 69 4.21 -25.06 1.60
CA GLU A 69 4.22 -26.03 2.71
C GLU A 69 4.30 -25.36 4.09
N ASP A 70 5.31 -24.49 4.30
CA ASP A 70 5.53 -23.80 5.59
C ASP A 70 5.46 -22.27 5.48
N SER A 71 4.97 -21.74 4.36
CA SER A 71 4.95 -20.30 4.13
C SER A 71 3.84 -19.87 3.18
N VAL A 72 3.65 -18.56 3.03
CA VAL A 72 2.78 -17.98 2.01
C VAL A 72 3.63 -17.07 1.14
N ARG A 73 3.65 -17.34 -0.17
CA ARG A 73 4.22 -16.40 -1.14
C ARG A 73 3.23 -15.28 -1.37
N VAL A 74 3.70 -14.04 -1.24
CA VAL A 74 2.89 -12.84 -1.48
C VAL A 74 3.43 -12.10 -2.69
N ASP A 75 2.63 -12.05 -3.75
CA ASP A 75 2.89 -11.21 -4.93
C ASP A 75 2.11 -9.90 -4.79
N TYR A 76 2.84 -8.80 -4.66
CA TYR A 76 2.28 -7.44 -4.59
C TYR A 76 2.51 -6.70 -5.90
N ARG A 77 1.44 -6.18 -6.51
CA ARG A 77 1.51 -5.28 -7.66
C ARG A 77 0.68 -4.04 -7.39
N ALA A 78 1.27 -2.87 -7.63
CA ALA A 78 0.57 -1.60 -7.52
C ALA A 78 0.91 -0.68 -8.68
N GLU A 79 -0.13 -0.04 -9.21
CA GLU A 79 -0.05 1.08 -10.15
C GLU A 79 -0.68 2.27 -9.45
N LEU A 80 0.09 3.34 -9.27
CA LEU A 80 -0.32 4.52 -8.51
C LEU A 80 -0.02 5.78 -9.30
N GLU A 81 -1.02 6.63 -9.44
CA GLU A 81 -0.88 7.94 -10.06
C GLU A 81 -0.87 9.02 -8.97
N PRO A 82 0.24 9.75 -8.79
CA PRO A 82 0.32 10.85 -7.84
C PRO A 82 -0.72 11.93 -8.14
N GLY A 83 -1.44 12.41 -7.13
CA GLY A 83 -2.37 13.53 -7.26
C GLY A 83 -1.72 14.90 -7.09
N PHE A 84 -0.39 14.94 -7.10
CA PHE A 84 0.44 16.13 -6.86
C PHE A 84 1.56 16.21 -7.87
N GLN A 85 2.03 17.43 -8.13
CA GLN A 85 3.20 17.64 -8.97
C GLN A 85 4.44 17.19 -8.19
N LEU A 86 5.19 16.24 -8.77
CA LEU A 86 6.50 15.88 -8.28
C LEU A 86 7.46 17.05 -8.48
N PHE A 87 8.16 17.46 -7.43
CA PHE A 87 9.23 18.46 -7.57
C PHE A 87 10.32 17.94 -8.50
N PRO A 88 11.01 18.81 -9.28
CA PRO A 88 12.08 18.40 -10.21
C PRO A 88 13.19 17.58 -9.53
N LEU A 89 13.44 17.86 -8.25
CA LEU A 89 14.45 17.19 -7.43
C LEU A 89 14.05 15.77 -6.98
N VAL A 90 12.76 15.45 -6.92
CA VAL A 90 12.24 14.12 -6.56
C VAL A 90 11.59 13.51 -7.80
N GLY A 91 12.42 12.94 -8.68
CA GLY A 91 11.91 12.25 -9.86
C GLY A 91 11.06 11.01 -9.51
N PRO A 92 10.23 10.51 -10.45
CA PRO A 92 9.33 9.37 -10.23
C PRO A 92 10.04 8.12 -9.66
N ALA A 93 11.27 7.85 -10.10
CA ALA A 93 12.05 6.70 -9.64
C ALA A 93 12.41 6.78 -8.14
N LEU A 94 12.75 7.96 -7.65
CA LEU A 94 13.08 8.16 -6.23
C LEU A 94 11.85 8.01 -5.34
N MET A 95 10.70 8.53 -5.79
CA MET A 95 9.42 8.37 -5.09
C MET A 95 9.00 6.89 -5.03
N LYS A 96 9.11 6.18 -6.16
CA LYS A 96 8.90 4.73 -6.22
C LYS A 96 9.81 3.98 -5.24
N ALA A 97 11.11 4.29 -5.22
CA ALA A 97 12.06 3.66 -4.29
C ALA A 97 11.71 3.91 -2.81
N GLY A 98 11.24 5.11 -2.47
CA GLY A 98 10.76 5.45 -1.14
C GLY A 98 9.53 4.63 -0.73
N LEU A 99 8.53 4.51 -1.61
CA LEU A 99 7.33 3.70 -1.39
C LEU A 99 7.67 2.21 -1.24
N GLU A 100 8.51 1.68 -2.12
CA GLU A 100 8.93 0.28 -2.07
C GLU A 100 9.67 -0.07 -0.77
N ARG A 101 10.49 0.84 -0.25
CA ARG A 101 11.20 0.63 1.02
C ARG A 101 10.20 0.53 2.18
N GLU A 102 9.20 1.40 2.23
CA GLU A 102 8.16 1.36 3.26
C GLU A 102 7.30 0.09 3.15
N LEU A 103 6.98 -0.34 1.93
CA LEU A 103 6.28 -1.61 1.70
C LEU A 103 7.10 -2.80 2.20
N ARG A 104 8.39 -2.90 1.84
CA ARG A 104 9.26 -3.99 2.31
C ARG A 104 9.37 -4.03 3.83
N ALA A 105 9.47 -2.87 4.47
CA ALA A 105 9.49 -2.79 5.94
C ALA A 105 8.18 -3.30 6.55
N PHE A 106 7.03 -2.92 5.99
CA PHE A 106 5.72 -3.41 6.43
C PHE A 106 5.57 -4.93 6.24
N LEU A 107 5.97 -5.46 5.08
CA LEU A 107 5.94 -6.90 4.81
C LEU A 107 6.82 -7.68 5.81
N GLY A 108 8.00 -7.17 6.13
CA GLY A 108 8.87 -7.78 7.14
C GLY A 108 8.22 -7.83 8.54
N GLN A 109 7.47 -6.79 8.91
CA GLN A 109 6.71 -6.78 10.17
C GLN A 109 5.56 -7.80 10.16
N LEU A 110 4.86 -7.96 9.03
CA LEU A 110 3.83 -8.99 8.89
C LEU A 110 4.42 -10.39 9.02
N GLN A 111 5.56 -10.65 8.37
CA GLN A 111 6.26 -11.94 8.46
C GLN A 111 6.68 -12.25 9.90
N ALA A 112 7.26 -11.28 10.62
CA ALA A 112 7.65 -11.47 12.02
C ALA A 112 6.45 -11.79 12.93
N ARG A 113 5.30 -11.14 12.69
CA ARG A 113 4.06 -11.42 13.44
C ARG A 113 3.50 -12.80 13.11
N ALA A 114 3.49 -13.19 11.84
CA ALA A 114 3.01 -14.50 11.42
C ALA A 114 3.87 -15.65 11.98
N ALA A 115 5.19 -15.46 12.08
CA ALA A 115 6.10 -16.43 12.67
C ALA A 115 6.01 -16.54 14.21
N SER A 116 5.31 -15.60 14.86
CA SER A 116 5.11 -15.58 16.31
C SER A 116 3.75 -16.16 16.75
N MET A 117 2.95 -16.67 15.80
CA MET A 117 1.67 -17.35 16.03
C MET A 117 1.85 -18.85 15.92
#